data_AF-A0A946ZU08-F1
#
_entry.id   AF-A0A946ZU08-F1
#
_cell.length_a   1.000
_cell.length_b   1.000
_cell.length_c   1.000
_cell.angle_alpha   90.00
_cell.angle_beta   90.00
_cell.angle_gamma   90.00
#
_symmetry.space_group_name_H-M   'P 1'
#
loop_
_entity.id
_entity.type
_entity.pdbx_description
1 polymer ?
#
loop_
_entity_poly.entity_id
_entity_poly.type
_entity_poly.pdbx_seq_one_letter_code
_entity_poly.pdbx_strand_id
1 'polypeptide(L)'
;MGLKKLREKKWFAIATNLYVVVLTAFVIWMVFFDTNSLMIHLELKKQINTLEKQKEFLKNEIEKDRKTLEKLSDPDELEKFAREKYYLKKKEEEIYLIEYEDSLKNKEDEQKE
;
A
#
# COMPACT_ATOMS: atom_id res chain seq x y z
N MET A 1 48.70 -31.38 2.74
CA MET A 1 50.07 -30.85 2.91
C MET A 1 50.11 -29.30 2.97
N GLY A 2 49.10 -28.61 3.54
CA GLY A 2 48.99 -27.13 3.51
C GLY A 2 49.00 -26.42 4.87
N LEU A 3 48.64 -27.12 5.96
CA LEU A 3 48.51 -26.53 7.30
C LEU A 3 49.86 -26.18 7.94
N LYS A 4 50.94 -26.88 7.59
CA LYS A 4 52.28 -26.64 8.15
C LYS A 4 52.88 -25.30 7.70
N LYS A 5 52.65 -24.90 6.43
CA LYS A 5 53.14 -23.62 5.87
C LYS A 5 52.43 -22.39 6.44
N LEU A 6 51.19 -22.55 6.91
CA LEU A 6 50.44 -21.47 7.55
C LEU A 6 50.96 -21.17 8.96
N ARG A 7 51.38 -22.21 9.69
CA ARG A 7 51.88 -22.10 11.07
C ARG A 7 53.23 -21.37 11.22
N GLU A 8 54.02 -21.28 10.15
CA GLU A 8 55.32 -20.58 10.15
C GLU A 8 55.19 -19.05 10.06
N LYS A 9 54.01 -18.54 9.68
CA LYS A 9 53.82 -17.09 9.53
C LYS A 9 53.41 -16.46 10.87
N LYS A 10 54.00 -15.31 11.19
CA LYS A 10 53.77 -14.58 12.45
C LYS A 10 52.29 -14.22 12.71
N TRP A 11 51.50 -13.99 11.66
CA TRP A 11 50.07 -13.71 11.78
C TRP A 11 49.25 -14.93 12.21
N PHE A 12 49.73 -16.16 11.95
CA PHE A 12 49.03 -17.37 12.36
C PHE A 12 49.02 -17.53 13.88
N ALA A 13 50.13 -17.18 14.55
CA ALA A 13 50.21 -17.20 16.02
C ALA A 13 49.28 -16.17 16.68
N ILE A 14 49.06 -15.03 16.02
CA ILE A 14 48.09 -14.01 16.47
C ILE A 14 46.67 -14.51 16.21
N ALA A 15 46.42 -15.12 15.04
CA ALA A 15 45.10 -15.63 14.66
C ALA A 15 44.66 -16.88 15.45
N THR A 16 45.59 -17.69 15.98
CA THR A 16 45.28 -18.82 16.86
C THR A 16 45.26 -18.45 18.35
N ASN A 17 45.52 -17.19 18.70
CA ASN A 17 45.36 -16.73 20.07
C ASN A 17 43.88 -16.83 20.48
N LEU A 18 43.60 -17.52 21.59
CA LEU A 18 42.25 -17.74 22.10
C LEU A 18 41.45 -16.44 22.23
N TYR A 19 42.09 -15.35 22.68
CA TYR A 19 41.43 -14.04 22.79
C TYR A 19 41.00 -13.49 21.42
N VAL A 20 41.83 -13.66 20.38
CA VAL A 20 41.52 -13.20 19.02
C VAL A 20 40.42 -14.05 18.39
N VAL A 21 40.46 -15.37 18.59
CA VAL A 21 39.42 -16.28 18.09
C VAL A 21 38.07 -15.99 18.76
N VAL A 22 38.05 -15.87 20.09
CA VAL A 22 36.81 -15.56 20.85
C VAL A 22 36.29 -14.18 20.48
N LEU A 23 37.14 -13.16 20.36
CA LEU A 23 36.73 -11.82 19.95
C LEU A 23 36.20 -11.80 18.51
N THR A 24 36.85 -12.50 17.58
CA THR A 24 36.39 -12.59 16.19
C THR A 24 35.05 -13.32 16.11
N ALA A 25 34.89 -14.43 16.82
CA ALA A 25 33.63 -15.16 16.90
C ALA A 25 32.52 -14.30 17.53
N PHE A 26 32.84 -13.52 18.57
CA PHE A 26 31.91 -12.58 19.21
C PHE A 26 31.49 -11.46 18.25
N VAL A 27 32.43 -10.86 17.51
CA VAL A 27 32.11 -9.84 16.50
C VAL A 27 31.24 -10.41 15.38
N ILE A 28 31.56 -11.61 14.88
CA ILE A 28 30.71 -12.29 13.89
C ILE A 28 29.32 -12.57 14.48
N TRP A 29 29.24 -13.01 15.73
CA TRP A 29 27.96 -13.21 16.41
C TRP A 29 27.14 -11.92 16.49
N MET A 30 27.77 -10.82 16.91
CA MET A 30 27.14 -9.50 17.01
C MET A 30 26.71 -8.91 15.65
N VAL A 31 27.35 -9.31 14.55
CA VAL A 31 27.00 -8.82 13.21
C VAL A 31 25.92 -9.68 12.54
N PHE A 32 25.96 -11.00 12.72
CA PHE A 32 25.08 -11.94 12.00
C PHE A 32 23.90 -12.46 12.83
N PHE A 33 24.09 -12.69 14.13
CA PHE A 33 23.09 -13.34 15.01
C PHE A 33 22.45 -12.36 16.00
N ASP A 34 23.09 -11.24 16.31
CA ASP A 34 22.48 -10.19 17.13
C ASP A 34 21.40 -9.42 16.34
N THR A 35 20.46 -8.85 17.09
CA THR A 35 19.24 -8.14 16.66
C THR A 35 19.45 -6.97 15.70
N ASN A 36 20.70 -6.58 15.42
CA ASN A 36 21.06 -5.54 14.46
C ASN A 36 21.21 -6.09 13.02
N SER A 37 20.46 -7.15 12.70
CA SER A 37 20.45 -7.77 11.39
C SER A 37 20.04 -6.74 10.32
N LEU A 38 20.82 -6.65 9.25
CA LEU A 38 20.49 -5.84 8.07
C LEU A 38 19.10 -6.18 7.49
N MET A 39 18.64 -7.43 7.70
CA MET A 39 17.30 -7.86 7.28
C MET A 39 16.20 -7.07 7.98
N ILE A 40 16.34 -6.81 9.28
CA ILE A 40 15.39 -6.05 10.08
C ILE A 40 15.34 -4.61 9.55
N HIS A 41 16.49 -3.97 9.33
CA HIS A 41 16.53 -2.62 8.78
C HIS A 41 15.88 -2.50 7.40
N LEU A 42 16.05 -3.51 6.54
CA LEU A 42 15.39 -3.55 5.23
C LEU A 42 13.87 -3.69 5.36
N GLU A 43 13.41 -4.54 6.28
CA GLU A 43 11.99 -4.71 6.55
C GLU A 43 11.36 -3.43 7.10
N LEU A 44 11.98 -2.81 8.11
CA LEU A 44 11.52 -1.54 8.66
C LEU A 44 11.47 -0.45 7.58
N LYS A 45 12.48 -0.36 6.71
CA LYS A 45 12.48 0.61 5.61
C LYS A 45 11.32 0.36 4.64
N LYS A 46 10.99 -0.90 4.36
CA LYS A 46 9.82 -1.26 3.55
C LYS A 46 8.51 -0.87 4.23
N GLN A 47 8.40 -1.10 5.55
CA GLN A 47 7.24 -0.69 6.34
C GLN A 47 7.07 0.83 6.34
N ILE A 48 8.15 1.59 6.54
CA ILE A 48 8.15 3.06 6.48
C ILE A 48 7.63 3.55 5.13
N ASN A 49 8.20 3.05 4.02
CA ASN A 49 7.75 3.44 2.68
C ASN A 49 6.28 3.08 2.43
N THR A 50 5.82 1.96 2.99
CA THR A 50 4.41 1.55 2.88
C THR A 50 3.49 2.52 3.64
N LEU A 51 3.87 2.89 4.86
CA LEU A 51 3.13 3.84 5.68
C LEU A 51 3.11 5.24 5.07
N GLU A 52 4.23 5.69 4.50
CA GLU A 52 4.32 6.98 3.81
C GLU A 52 3.39 7.03 2.59
N LYS A 53 3.37 5.96 1.77
CA LYS A 53 2.44 5.85 0.64
C LYS A 53 0.97 5.84 1.08
N GLN A 54 0.65 5.10 2.14
CA GLN A 54 -0.71 5.10 2.69
C GLN A 54 -1.12 6.49 3.19
N LYS A 55 -0.21 7.18 3.88
CA LYS A 55 -0.42 8.54 4.35
C LYS A 55 -0.67 9.52 3.20
N GLU A 56 0.12 9.43 2.13
CA GLU A 56 -0.05 10.26 0.94
C GLU A 56 -1.39 9.98 0.25
N PHE A 57 -1.72 8.70 0.06
CA PHE A 57 -3.00 8.28 -0.51
C PHE A 57 -4.19 8.84 0.28
N LEU A 58 -4.20 8.65 1.61
CA LEU A 58 -5.28 9.13 2.47
C LEU A 58 -5.38 10.65 2.46
N LYS A 59 -4.26 11.38 2.42
CA LYS A 59 -4.28 12.84 2.30
C LYS A 59 -4.93 13.30 0.99
N ASN A 60 -4.61 12.64 -0.11
CA ASN A 60 -5.20 12.95 -1.41
C ASN A 60 -6.70 12.65 -1.43
N GLU A 61 -7.12 11.55 -0.79
CA GLU A 61 -8.54 11.20 -0.70
C GLU A 61 -9.30 12.22 0.16
N ILE A 62 -8.74 12.63 1.30
CA ILE A 62 -9.32 13.70 2.14
C ILE A 62 -9.47 15.00 1.35
N GLU A 63 -8.49 15.37 0.51
CA GLU A 63 -8.60 16.57 -0.32
C GLU A 63 -9.72 16.47 -1.36
N LYS A 64 -9.87 15.30 -2.01
CA LYS A 64 -10.97 15.05 -2.95
C LYS A 64 -12.32 15.07 -2.25
N ASP A 65 -12.44 14.39 -1.13
CA ASP A 65 -13.68 14.32 -0.34
C ASP A 65 -14.08 15.70 0.16
N ARG A 66 -13.10 16.51 0.59
CA ARG A 66 -13.35 17.91 0.96
C ARG A 66 -13.92 18.72 -0.20
N LYS A 67 -13.36 18.57 -1.41
CA LYS A 67 -13.90 19.23 -2.62
C LYS A 67 -15.30 18.75 -2.96
N THR A 68 -15.58 17.46 -2.79
CA THR A 68 -16.93 16.90 -2.98
C THR A 68 -17.91 17.44 -1.94
N LEU A 69 -17.50 17.51 -0.66
CA LEU A 69 -18.30 18.04 0.43
C LEU A 69 -18.62 19.53 0.22
N GLU A 70 -17.66 20.30 -0.27
CA GLU A 70 -17.86 21.70 -0.61
C GLU A 70 -18.91 21.86 -1.73
N LYS A 71 -18.89 21.00 -2.75
CA LYS A 71 -19.95 20.96 -3.78
C LYS A 71 -21.31 20.57 -3.22
N LEU A 72 -21.35 19.53 -2.38
CA LEU A 72 -22.58 19.05 -1.73
C LEU A 72 -23.11 19.99 -0.63
N SER A 73 -22.37 21.06 -0.30
CA SER A 73 -22.85 22.09 0.62
C SER A 73 -23.92 22.98 -0.04
N ASP A 74 -23.95 23.02 -1.37
CA ASP A 74 -25.04 23.65 -2.11
C ASP A 74 -26.27 22.71 -2.13
N PRO A 75 -27.45 23.20 -1.69
CA PRO A 75 -28.69 22.41 -1.69
C PRO A 75 -29.06 21.82 -3.06
N ASP A 76 -28.77 22.54 -4.16
CA ASP A 76 -29.13 22.11 -5.51
C ASP A 76 -28.23 20.96 -5.98
N GLU A 77 -26.92 21.06 -5.71
CA GLU A 77 -25.96 19.99 -5.99
C GLU A 77 -26.20 18.76 -5.11
N LEU A 78 -26.61 18.97 -3.85
CA LEU A 78 -27.00 17.88 -2.95
C LEU A 78 -28.26 17.16 -3.45
N GLU A 79 -29.29 17.90 -3.88
CA GLU A 79 -30.51 17.33 -4.45
C GLU A 79 -30.20 16.55 -5.73
N LYS A 80 -29.38 17.11 -6.62
CA LYS A 80 -28.93 16.44 -7.84
C LYS A 80 -28.20 15.14 -7.53
N PHE A 81 -27.25 15.16 -6.58
CA PHE A 81 -26.52 13.97 -6.16
C PHE A 81 -27.45 12.89 -5.58
N ALA A 82 -28.40 13.28 -4.73
CA ALA A 82 -29.39 12.38 -4.15
C ALA A 82 -30.28 11.71 -5.23
N ARG A 83 -30.66 12.46 -6.27
CA ARG A 83 -31.47 11.95 -7.38
C ARG A 83 -30.67 11.04 -8.32
N GLU A 84 -29.46 11.43 -8.70
CA GLU A 84 -28.65 10.68 -9.68
C GLU A 84 -28.00 9.42 -9.08
N LYS A 85 -27.54 9.48 -7.82
CA LYS A 85 -26.82 8.36 -7.18
C LYS A 85 -27.71 7.42 -6.40
N TYR A 86 -28.73 7.97 -5.75
CA TYR A 86 -29.58 7.22 -4.82
C TYR A 86 -31.04 7.15 -5.26
N TYR A 87 -31.40 7.78 -6.39
CA TYR A 87 -32.77 7.80 -6.93
C TYR A 87 -33.81 8.23 -5.89
N LEU A 88 -33.42 9.16 -5.00
CA LEU A 88 -34.29 9.67 -3.97
C LEU A 88 -35.30 10.67 -4.54
N LYS A 89 -36.52 10.65 -3.98
CA LYS A 89 -37.60 11.58 -4.29
C LYS A 89 -38.12 12.27 -3.03
N LYS A 90 -38.72 13.45 -3.17
CA LYS A 90 -39.40 14.12 -2.05
C LYS A 90 -40.69 13.36 -1.70
N LYS A 91 -41.15 13.48 -0.45
CA LYS A 91 -42.33 12.73 0.04
C LYS A 91 -43.60 13.03 -0.75
N GLU A 92 -43.76 14.26 -1.23
CA GLU A 92 -44.92 14.73 -2.00
C GLU A 92 -44.62 14.84 -3.50
N GLU A 93 -43.60 14.13 -3.99
CA GLU A 93 -43.20 14.14 -5.40
C GLU A 93 -43.65 12.86 -6.12
N GLU A 94 -44.35 13.06 -7.24
CA GLU A 94 -44.74 12.00 -8.17
C GLU A 94 -43.81 12.02 -9.39
N ILE A 95 -43.30 10.84 -9.77
CA ILE A 95 -42.38 10.67 -10.89
C ILE A 95 -43.14 9.98 -12.02
N TYR A 96 -43.18 10.63 -13.19
CA TYR A 96 -43.77 10.08 -14.40
C TYR A 96 -42.66 9.63 -15.36
N LEU A 97 -42.72 8.38 -15.80
CA LEU A 97 -41.89 7.88 -16.89
C LEU A 97 -42.63 8.15 -18.21
N ILE A 98 -42.05 8.99 -19.05
CA ILE A 98 -42.59 9.28 -20.39
C ILE A 98 -41.75 8.49 -21.39
N GLU A 99 -42.37 7.50 -22.01
CA GLU A 99 -41.77 6.72 -23.09
C GLU A 99 -42.38 7.19 -24.41
N TYR A 100 -41.53 7.55 -25.37
CA TYR A 100 -41.94 7.87 -26.71
C TYR A 100 -41.81 6.62 -27.60
N GLU A 101 -42.67 6.49 -28.62
CA GLU A 101 -42.69 5.28 -29.47
C GLU A 101 -41.35 5.00 -30.18
N ASP A 102 -40.56 6.04 -30.44
CA ASP A 102 -39.21 5.96 -31.01
C ASP A 102 -38.13 5.48 -30.02
N SER A 103 -38.40 5.53 -28.71
CA SER A 103 -37.52 5.01 -27.64
C SER A 103 -37.82 3.56 -27.23
N LEU A 104 -38.90 2.97 -27.73
CA LEU A 104 -39.22 1.55 -27.49
C LEU A 104 -38.38 0.69 -28.43
N LYS A 105 -37.52 -0.19 -27.88
CA LYS A 105 -36.90 -1.24 -28.69
C LYS A 105 -38.01 -2.14 -29.23
N ASN A 106 -38.14 -2.18 -30.55
CA ASN A 106 -39.11 -3.06 -31.21
C ASN A 106 -38.72 -4.52 -30.92
N LYS A 107 -39.69 -5.33 -30.49
CA LYS A 107 -39.49 -6.76 -30.14
C LYS A 107 -38.94 -7.62 -31.30
N GLU A 108 -38.87 -7.07 -32.52
CA GLU A 108 -38.28 -7.70 -33.70
C GLU A 108 -36.74 -7.75 -33.66
N ASP A 109 -36.09 -6.89 -32.86
CA ASP A 109 -34.62 -6.85 -32.74
C ASP A 109 -34.05 -7.90 -31.76
N GLU A 110 -34.88 -8.49 -30.88
CA GLU A 110 -34.48 -9.57 -29.97
C GLU A 110 -34.59 -10.98 -30.58
N GLN A 111 -35.25 -11.12 -31.73
CA GLN A 111 -35.43 -12.43 -32.41
C GLN A 111 -34.44 -12.67 -33.57
N LYS A 112 -33.44 -11.80 -33.74
CA LYS A 112 -32.39 -11.92 -34.78
C LYS A 112 -31.00 -12.26 -34.25
N GLU A 113 -30.89 -12.65 -32.98
CA GLU A 113 -29.71 -13.33 -32.41
C GLU A 113 -30.02 -14.82 -32.18
#